data_AF-A0A520IJ21-F1
#
_entry.id   AF-A0A520IJ21-F1
#
_cell.length_a   1.000
_cell.length_b   1.000
_cell.length_c   1.000
_cell.angle_alpha   90.00
_cell.angle_beta   90.00
_cell.angle_gamma   90.00
#
_symmetry.space_group_name_H-M   'P 1'
#
loop_
_entity.id
_entity.type
_entity.pdbx_description
1 polymer ?
#
loop_
_entity_poly.entity_id
_entity_poly.type
_entity_poly.pdbx_seq_one_letter_code
_entity_poly.pdbx_strand_id
1 'polypeptide(L)'
;ITAETEKEEQALLKKSEKAETQIEERLLTAYGRLRTNAVNGLAVVTIDRDSCSGCFNQIPPQRQLDIRQRKKIIVCEHCGRILVDEALTQELIIA
;
A
#
# COMPACT_ATOMS: atom_id res chain seq x y z
N ILE A 1 -4.09 7.04 25.62
CA ILE A 1 -4.95 6.85 24.43
C ILE A 1 -6.30 7.46 24.81
N THR A 2 -6.74 8.52 24.13
CA THR A 2 -7.96 9.25 24.48
C THR A 2 -9.18 8.42 24.04
N ALA A 3 -10.20 8.29 24.90
CA ALA A 3 -11.42 7.52 24.62
C ALA A 3 -12.22 8.02 23.39
N GLU A 4 -11.84 9.17 22.84
CA GLU A 4 -12.48 9.84 21.71
C GLU A 4 -12.17 9.15 20.36
N THR A 5 -10.94 8.67 20.16
CA THR A 5 -10.52 8.02 18.89
C THR A 5 -10.70 6.50 18.88
N GLU A 6 -10.98 5.90 20.03
CA GLU A 6 -11.09 4.44 20.18
C GLU A 6 -12.23 3.86 19.33
N LYS A 7 -13.36 4.57 19.23
CA LYS A 7 -14.50 4.15 18.39
C LYS A 7 -14.14 4.14 16.91
N GLU A 8 -13.41 5.15 16.45
CA GLU A 8 -12.98 5.26 15.06
C GLU A 8 -11.95 4.19 14.72
N GLU A 9 -10.98 3.96 15.61
CA GLU A 9 -9.99 2.90 15.47
C GLU A 9 -10.65 1.52 15.35
N GLN A 10 -11.59 1.18 16.24
CA GLN A 10 -12.32 -0.08 16.17
C GLN A 10 -13.15 -0.22 14.87
N ALA A 11 -13.73 0.88 14.39
CA ALA A 11 -14.46 0.88 13.12
C ALA A 11 -13.53 0.62 11.93
N LEU A 12 -12.33 1.21 11.93
CA LEU A 12 -11.32 1.00 10.89
C LEU A 12 -10.75 -0.43 10.93
N LEU A 13 -10.51 -0.99 12.12
CA LEU A 13 -10.06 -2.38 12.28
C LEU A 13 -11.07 -3.37 11.71
N LYS A 14 -12.36 -3.21 12.01
CA LYS A 14 -13.42 -4.07 11.44
C LYS A 14 -13.51 -3.96 9.91
N LYS A 15 -13.24 -2.78 9.34
CA LYS A 15 -13.17 -2.61 7.88
C LYS A 15 -11.95 -3.34 7.30
N SER A 16 -10.79 -3.26 7.96
CA SER A 16 -9.58 -4.00 7.59
C SER A 16 -9.84 -5.49 7.57
N GLU A 17 -10.35 -6.06 8.67
CA GLU A 17 -10.64 -7.49 8.79
C GLU A 17 -11.57 -8.00 7.69
N LYS A 18 -12.61 -7.23 7.34
CA LYS A 18 -13.52 -7.57 6.24
C LYS A 18 -12.83 -7.55 4.88
N ALA A 19 -11.97 -6.57 4.63
CA ALA A 19 -11.23 -6.47 3.37
C ALA A 19 -10.21 -7.62 3.22
N GLU A 20 -9.59 -8.04 4.32
CA GLU A 20 -8.62 -9.15 4.33
C GLU A 20 -9.24 -10.47 3.85
N THR A 21 -10.53 -10.70 4.10
CA THR A 21 -11.23 -11.91 3.63
C THR A 21 -11.33 -12.03 2.10
N GLN A 22 -11.15 -10.92 1.38
CA GLN A 22 -11.21 -10.88 -0.08
C GLN A 22 -9.82 -11.00 -0.73
N ILE A 23 -8.77 -11.05 0.08
CA ILE A 23 -7.37 -11.09 -0.39
C ILE A 23 -6.85 -12.52 -0.23
N GLU A 24 -6.13 -13.02 -1.24
CA GLU A 24 -5.48 -14.33 -1.16
C GLU A 24 -4.47 -14.38 0.01
N GLU A 25 -4.49 -15.47 0.78
CA GLU A 25 -3.67 -15.65 1.99
C GLU A 25 -2.17 -15.38 1.76
N ARG A 26 -1.64 -15.81 0.61
CA ARG A 26 -0.24 -15.58 0.22
C ARG A 26 0.08 -14.09 0.12
N LEU A 27 -0.81 -13.30 -0.48
CA LEU A 27 -0.65 -11.86 -0.65
C LEU A 27 -0.81 -11.14 0.69
N LEU A 28 -1.78 -11.57 1.50
CA LEU A 28 -2.01 -11.03 2.83
C LEU A 28 -0.79 -11.24 3.75
N THR A 29 -0.19 -12.43 3.70
CA THR A 29 1.04 -12.74 4.43
C THR A 29 2.19 -11.82 4.02
N ALA A 30 2.38 -11.59 2.72
CA ALA A 30 3.41 -10.68 2.23
C ALA A 30 3.15 -9.22 2.67
N TYR A 31 1.91 -8.76 2.57
CA TYR A 31 1.49 -7.44 3.04
C TYR A 31 1.76 -7.26 4.55
N GLY A 32 1.36 -8.23 5.38
CA GLY A 32 1.58 -8.20 6.82
C GLY A 32 3.07 -8.08 7.18
N ARG A 33 3.93 -8.89 6.53
CA ARG A 33 5.38 -8.80 6.72
C ARG A 33 5.94 -7.43 6.37
N LEU A 34 5.51 -6.84 5.24
CA LEU A 34 5.94 -5.49 4.84
C LEU A 34 5.48 -4.43 5.84
N ARG A 35 4.24 -4.54 6.34
CA ARG A 35 3.67 -3.61 7.31
C ARG A 35 4.41 -3.66 8.65
N THR A 36 4.77 -4.84 9.14
CA THR A 36 5.54 -5.01 10.38
C THR A 36 6.98 -4.50 10.24
N ASN A 37 7.61 -4.71 9.08
CA ASN A 37 9.00 -4.31 8.85
C ASN A 37 9.17 -2.83 8.55
N ALA A 38 8.12 -2.16 8.05
CA ALA A 38 8.15 -0.73 7.77
C ALA A 38 8.02 0.08 9.07
N VAL A 39 8.98 0.97 9.33
CA VAL A 39 8.99 1.85 10.51
C VAL A 39 7.70 2.66 10.68
N ASN A 40 7.07 3.04 9.57
CA ASN A 40 5.82 3.80 9.53
C ASN A 40 4.57 2.93 9.26
N GLY A 41 4.71 1.61 9.22
CA GLY A 41 3.59 0.70 8.95
C GLY A 41 3.05 0.74 7.51
N LEU A 42 3.72 1.41 6.57
CA LEU A 42 3.26 1.49 5.18
C LEU A 42 3.78 0.32 4.36
N ALA A 43 2.89 -0.60 3.97
CA ALA A 43 3.21 -1.73 3.10
C ALA A 43 2.93 -1.43 1.61
N VAL A 44 1.99 -0.53 1.32
CA VAL A 44 1.56 -0.13 -0.02
C VAL A 44 1.80 1.37 -0.17
N VAL A 45 2.46 1.79 -1.25
CA VAL A 45 2.87 3.17 -1.50
C VAL A 45 2.72 3.53 -2.97
N THR A 46 2.55 4.81 -3.26
CA THR A 46 2.46 5.35 -4.62
C THR A 46 3.83 5.64 -5.22
N ILE A 47 3.82 5.95 -6.53
CA ILE A 47 4.90 6.69 -7.17
C ILE A 47 4.66 8.18 -6.90
N ASP A 48 5.68 8.88 -6.40
CA ASP A 48 5.70 10.34 -6.25
C ASP A 48 6.93 10.88 -6.96
N ARG A 49 6.75 11.77 -7.93
CA ARG A 49 7.82 12.35 -8.76
C ARG A 49 8.85 11.30 -9.21
N ASP A 50 8.37 10.29 -9.93
CA ASP A 50 9.17 9.17 -10.45
C ASP A 50 9.84 8.28 -9.39
N SER A 51 9.52 8.47 -8.11
CA SER A 51 10.19 7.80 -6.98
C SER A 51 9.21 7.02 -6.11
N CYS A 52 9.71 6.03 -5.40
CA CYS A 52 8.92 5.30 -4.39
C CYS A 52 8.61 6.23 -3.22
N SER A 53 7.33 6.55 -2.96
CA SER A 53 6.96 7.48 -1.87
C SER A 53 7.29 6.96 -0.45
N GLY A 54 7.69 5.69 -0.34
CA GLY A 54 8.15 5.10 0.92
C GLY A 54 9.64 5.28 1.21
N CYS A 55 10.52 5.18 0.21
CA CYS A 55 11.99 5.23 0.42
C CYS A 55 12.71 6.25 -0.46
N PHE A 56 11.96 6.98 -1.29
CA PHE A 56 12.43 8.06 -2.16
C PHE A 56 13.49 7.67 -3.19
N ASN A 57 13.71 6.37 -3.41
CA ASN A 57 14.52 5.90 -4.52
C ASN A 57 13.77 6.05 -5.84
N GLN A 58 14.49 6.50 -6.86
CA GLN A 58 13.97 6.69 -8.20
C GLN A 58 13.60 5.35 -8.85
N ILE A 59 12.45 5.31 -9.50
CA ILE A 59 11.92 4.14 -10.19
C ILE A 59 12.20 4.32 -11.69
N PRO A 60 12.85 3.34 -12.35
CA PRO A 60 13.10 3.41 -13.79
C PRO A 60 11.82 3.59 -14.62
N PRO A 61 11.85 4.37 -15.72
CA PRO A 61 10.65 4.67 -16.53
C PRO A 61 9.88 3.44 -16.99
N GLN A 62 10.58 2.37 -17.37
CA GLN A 62 9.96 1.11 -17.79
C GLN A 62 9.12 0.49 -16.66
N ARG A 63 9.61 0.51 -15.42
CA ARG A 63 8.86 0.01 -14.26
C ARG A 63 7.68 0.91 -13.92
N GLN A 64 7.80 2.23 -14.09
CA GLN A 64 6.66 3.13 -13.91
C GLN A 64 5.51 2.79 -14.88
N LEU A 65 5.84 2.50 -16.15
CA LEU A 65 4.86 2.04 -17.14
C LEU A 65 4.19 0.73 -16.71
N ASP A 66 4.96 -0.24 -16.21
CA ASP A 66 4.40 -1.50 -15.71
C ASP A 66 3.47 -1.29 -14.51
N ILE A 67 3.80 -0.37 -13.61
CA ILE A 67 2.96 -0.01 -12.44
C ILE A 67 1.64 0.63 -12.91
N ARG A 68 1.70 1.57 -13.85
CA ARG A 68 0.51 2.22 -14.43
C ARG A 68 -0.41 1.24 -15.18
N GLN A 69 0.14 0.15 -15.72
CA GLN A 69 -0.67 -0.88 -16.39
C GLN A 69 -1.52 -1.73 -15.43
N ARG A 70 -1.20 -1.75 -14.12
CA ARG A 70 -1.96 -2.48 -13.07
C ARG A 70 -2.20 -3.98 -13.38
N LYS A 71 -1.35 -4.59 -14.23
CA LYS A 71 -1.50 -6.01 -14.67
C LYS A 71 -0.99 -7.03 -13.66
N LYS A 72 -0.09 -6.62 -12.75
CA LYS A 72 0.52 -7.48 -11.74
C LYS A 72 0.95 -6.64 -10.54
N ILE A 73 1.13 -7.28 -9.40
CA ILE A 73 1.69 -6.64 -8.20
C ILE A 73 3.18 -6.40 -8.44
N ILE A 74 3.62 -5.16 -8.21
CA ILE A 74 5.00 -4.73 -8.37
C ILE A 74 5.48 -4.17 -7.04
N VAL A 75 6.67 -4.57 -6.61
CA VAL A 75 7.31 -4.09 -5.38
C VAL A 75 8.47 -3.15 -5.69
N CYS A 76 8.81 -2.27 -4.76
CA CYS A 76 10.00 -1.45 -4.83
C CYS A 76 11.24 -2.34 -4.64
N GLU A 77 12.23 -2.21 -5.52
CA GLU A 77 13.46 -3.01 -5.46
C GLU A 77 14.39 -2.61 -4.30
N HIS A 78 14.17 -1.43 -3.72
CA HIS A 78 15.01 -0.90 -2.64
C HIS A 78 14.45 -1.20 -1.25
N CYS A 79 13.12 -1.10 -1.07
CA CYS A 79 12.49 -1.25 0.25
C CYS A 79 11.42 -2.34 0.31
N GLY A 80 11.13 -3.02 -0.80
CA GLY A 80 10.18 -4.14 -0.86
C GLY A 80 8.70 -3.76 -0.78
N ARG A 81 8.35 -2.49 -0.51
CA ARG A 81 6.94 -2.04 -0.45
C ARG A 81 6.23 -2.23 -1.78
N ILE A 82 4.93 -2.52 -1.72
CA ILE A 82 4.09 -2.67 -2.91
C ILE A 82 3.87 -1.28 -3.53
N LEU A 83 4.11 -1.17 -4.84
CA LEU A 83 3.94 0.06 -5.61
C LEU A 83 2.59 0.03 -6.32
N VAL A 84 1.83 1.11 -6.16
CA VAL A 84 0.56 1.33 -6.85
C VAL A 84 0.62 2.61 -7.67
N ASP A 85 -0.16 2.63 -8.74
CA ASP A 85 -0.36 3.80 -9.58
C ASP A 85 -1.04 4.93 -8.78
N GLU A 86 -0.59 6.17 -8.97
CA GLU A 86 -1.11 7.33 -8.24
C GLU A 86 -2.59 7.58 -8.58
N ALA A 87 -2.98 7.42 -9.84
CA ALA A 87 -4.37 7.62 -10.27
C ALA A 87 -5.35 6.67 -9.55
N LEU A 88 -4.91 5.45 -9.18
CA LEU A 88 -5.74 4.51 -8.42
C LEU A 88 -6.14 5.08 -7.05
N THR A 89 -5.22 5.81 -6.41
CA THR A 89 -5.51 6.41 -5.10
C THR A 89 -6.54 7.54 -5.20
N GLN A 90 -6.55 8.28 -6.32
CA GLN A 90 -7.56 9.31 -6.55
C GLN A 90 -8.94 8.71 -6.84
N GLU A 91 -9.00 7.61 -7.60
CA GLU A 91 -10.25 6.87 -7.87
C GLU A 91 -10.92 6.38 -6.56
N LEU A 92 -10.13 5.86 -5.62
CA LEU A 92 -10.64 5.34 -4.33
C LEU A 92 -11.09 6.41 -3.34
N ILE A 93 -10.64 7.66 -3.48
CA ILE A 93 -11.10 8.78 -2.63
C ILE A 93 -12.48 9.28 -3.08
N ILE A 94 -12.84 9.05 -4.34
CA ILE A 94 -14.07 9.54 -4.97
C ILE A 94 -15.21 8.48 -4.88
N ALA A 95 -14.87 7.21 -4.63
CA ALA A 95 -15.81 6.10 -4.48
C ALA A 95 -16.18 5.83 -3.01
#